data_AF-A0AAT9UUZ4-F1
#
_entry.id   AF-A0AAT9UUZ4-F1
#
_cell.length_a   1.000
_cell.length_b   1.000
_cell.length_c   1.000
_cell.angle_alpha   90.00
_cell.angle_beta   90.00
_cell.angle_gamma   90.00
#
_symmetry.space_group_name_H-M   'P 1'
#
loop_
_entity.id
_entity.type
_entity.pdbx_description
1 polymer ?
#
loop_
_entity_poly.entity_id
_entity_poly.type
_entity_poly.pdbx_seq_one_letter_code
_entity_poly.pdbx_strand_id
1 'polypeptide(L)'
;MTSNALRLQIESLLDTMNESLDKQRWRRLPALRQRLMMLFAQYRDAAPSPDELAQVKARLRDGFAQMIARREARAAQLAARMEKHRQQQEGRLAYSMVNLVAEQKS
;
A
#
# COMPACT_ATOMS: atom_id res chain seq x y z
N MET A 1 30.72 7.77 0.30
CA MET A 1 29.58 8.19 1.17
C MET A 1 29.78 7.56 2.53
N THR A 2 29.53 8.27 3.63
CA THR A 2 29.62 7.68 4.98
C THR A 2 28.42 6.76 5.24
N SER A 3 28.63 5.71 6.06
CA SER A 3 27.58 4.75 6.45
C SER A 3 26.31 5.44 6.98
N ASN A 4 26.49 6.51 7.77
CA ASN A 4 25.37 7.30 8.31
C ASN A 4 24.57 8.05 7.23
N ALA A 5 25.22 8.61 6.21
CA ALA A 5 24.52 9.27 5.11
C ALA A 5 23.66 8.30 4.28
N LEU A 6 24.13 7.06 4.11
CA LEU A 6 23.37 6.00 3.44
C LEU A 6 22.14 5.58 4.27
N ARG A 7 22.29 5.48 5.60
CA ARG A 7 21.17 5.20 6.51
C ARG A 7 20.06 6.26 6.41
N LEU A 8 20.42 7.54 6.49
CA LEU A 8 19.46 8.64 6.37
C LEU A 8 18.73 8.65 5.02
N GLN A 9 19.44 8.31 3.93
CA GLN A 9 18.80 8.17 2.62
C GLN A 9 17.83 7.00 2.56
N ILE A 10 18.15 5.85 3.17
CA ILE A 10 17.24 4.70 3.24
C ILE A 10 15.96 5.08 4.00
N GLU A 11 16.09 5.78 5.13
CA GLU A 11 14.96 6.23 5.95
C GLU A 11 14.08 7.24 5.20
N SER A 12 14.68 8.25 4.57
CA SER A 12 13.95 9.21 3.73
C SER A 12 13.23 8.53 2.55
N LEU A 13 13.83 7.49 1.98
CA LEU A 13 13.22 6.75 0.87
C LEU A 13 12.02 5.91 1.34
N LEU A 14 12.08 5.33 2.54
CA LEU A 14 10.94 4.66 3.17
C LEU A 14 9.77 5.63 3.36
N ASP A 15 10.03 6.83 3.87
CA ASP A 15 8.99 7.86 4.05
C ASP A 15 8.38 8.28 2.72
N THR A 16 9.21 8.47 1.69
CA THR A 16 8.75 8.77 0.33
C THR A 16 7.87 7.66 -0.25
N MET A 17 8.19 6.39 0.06
CA MET A 17 7.37 5.24 -0.34
C MET A 17 6.02 5.22 0.39
N ASN A 18 5.98 5.57 1.68
CA ASN A 18 4.75 5.72 2.45
C ASN A 18 3.87 6.86 1.91
N GLU A 19 4.45 8.03 1.66
CA GLU A 19 3.73 9.16 1.08
C GLU A 19 3.19 8.83 -0.33
N SER A 20 3.94 8.07 -1.12
CA SER A 20 3.51 7.62 -2.44
C SER A 20 2.33 6.64 -2.37
N LEU A 21 2.22 5.83 -1.31
CA LEU A 21 1.05 4.98 -1.06
C LEU A 21 -0.18 5.82 -0.73
N ASP A 22 -0.04 6.80 0.17
CA ASP A 22 -1.13 7.68 0.60
C ASP A 22 -1.67 8.50 -0.58
N LYS A 23 -0.77 9.01 -1.43
CA LYS A 23 -1.12 9.75 -2.67
C LYS A 23 -1.57 8.86 -3.83
N GLN A 24 -1.74 7.55 -3.61
CA GLN A 24 -2.17 6.58 -4.62
C GLN A 24 -1.24 6.46 -5.84
N ARG A 25 0.03 6.85 -5.71
CA ARG A 25 1.02 6.88 -6.79
C ARG A 25 1.73 5.54 -6.93
N TRP A 26 0.95 4.47 -7.06
CA TRP A 26 1.45 3.10 -6.92
C TRP A 26 2.44 2.69 -8.02
N ARG A 27 2.35 3.34 -9.19
CA ARG A 27 3.27 3.14 -10.33
C ARG A 27 4.72 3.50 -9.99
N ARG A 28 4.96 4.38 -9.01
CA ARG A 28 6.31 4.79 -8.61
C ARG A 28 6.99 3.84 -7.62
N LEU A 29 6.22 2.97 -6.97
CA LEU A 29 6.72 2.10 -5.91
C LEU A 29 7.78 1.07 -6.36
N PRO A 30 7.68 0.44 -7.55
CA PRO A 30 8.71 -0.50 -8.00
C PRO A 30 10.08 0.17 -8.14
N ALA A 31 10.13 1.37 -8.73
CA ALA A 31 11.35 2.14 -8.91
C ALA A 31 11.94 2.59 -7.56
N LEU A 32 11.09 3.04 -6.63
CA LEU A 32 11.51 3.40 -5.27
C LEU A 32 12.07 2.18 -4.53
N ARG A 33 11.40 1.02 -4.62
CA ARG A 33 11.91 -0.23 -4.03
C ARG A 33 13.26 -0.63 -4.60
N GLN A 34 13.46 -0.56 -5.92
CA GLN A 34 14.76 -0.86 -6.52
C GLN A 34 15.86 0.06 -6.01
N ARG A 35 15.57 1.37 -5.91
CA ARG A 35 16.52 2.34 -5.36
C ARG A 35 16.85 2.07 -3.89
N LEU A 36 15.86 1.67 -3.08
CA LEU A 36 16.07 1.27 -1.69
C LEU A 36 17.01 0.07 -1.59
N MET A 37 16.79 -0.95 -2.42
CA MET A 37 17.61 -2.17 -2.41
C MET A 37 19.05 -1.89 -2.84
N MET A 38 19.26 -1.01 -3.83
CA MET A 38 20.60 -0.56 -4.23
C MET A 38 21.32 0.18 -3.09
N LEU A 39 20.63 1.11 -2.41
CA LEU A 39 21.21 1.84 -1.28
C LEU A 39 21.52 0.91 -0.10
N PHE A 40 20.66 -0.07 0.16
CA PHE A 40 20.91 -1.07 1.20
C PHE A 40 22.11 -1.97 0.88
N ALA A 41 22.30 -2.36 -0.39
CA ALA A 41 23.49 -3.10 -0.82
C ALA A 41 24.75 -2.26 -0.60
N GLN A 42 24.75 -0.99 -1.02
CA GLN A 42 25.86 -0.06 -0.77
C GLN A 42 26.14 0.14 0.72
N TYR A 43 25.08 0.21 1.54
CA TYR A 43 25.20 0.32 2.99
C TYR A 43 25.83 -0.94 3.60
N ARG A 44 25.42 -2.13 3.16
CA ARG A 44 26.03 -3.40 3.60
C ARG A 44 27.50 -3.50 3.20
N ASP A 45 27.82 -3.11 1.96
CA ASP A 45 29.18 -3.21 1.41
C ASP A 45 30.13 -2.19 2.07
N ALA A 46 29.59 -1.13 2.69
CA ALA A 46 30.33 -0.20 3.55
C ALA A 46 30.71 -0.80 4.93
N ALA A 47 30.48 -2.09 5.15
CA ALA A 47 30.81 -2.85 6.37
C ALA A 47 30.43 -2.14 7.69
N PRO A 48 29.14 -1.78 7.87
CA PRO A 48 28.64 -1.19 9.11
C PRO A 48 28.73 -2.20 10.26
N SER A 49 28.63 -1.72 11.49
CA SER A 49 28.61 -2.62 12.65
C SER A 49 27.39 -3.57 12.56
N PRO A 50 27.51 -4.81 13.11
CA PRO A 50 26.41 -5.77 13.09
C PRO A 50 25.11 -5.23 13.71
N ASP A 51 25.22 -4.42 14.77
CA ASP A 51 24.09 -3.80 15.46
C ASP A 51 23.39 -2.76 14.60
N GLU A 52 24.14 -1.91 13.91
CA GLU A 52 23.56 -0.92 12.98
C GLU A 52 22.87 -1.62 11.81
N LEU A 53 23.47 -2.68 11.27
CA LEU A 53 22.86 -3.48 10.21
C LEU A 53 21.56 -4.15 10.68
N ALA A 54 21.53 -4.66 11.91
CA ALA A 54 20.33 -5.25 12.51
C ALA A 54 19.21 -4.21 12.68
N GLN A 55 19.54 -3.01 13.17
CA GLN A 55 18.57 -1.92 13.31
C GLN A 55 17.98 -1.49 11.98
N VAL A 56 18.80 -1.33 10.94
CA VAL A 56 18.32 -0.94 9.59
C VAL A 56 17.42 -2.02 9.01
N LYS A 57 17.79 -3.30 9.15
CA LYS A 57 16.94 -4.43 8.72
C LYS A 57 15.60 -4.46 9.45
N ALA A 58 15.60 -4.23 10.76
CA ALA A 58 14.36 -4.20 11.56
C ALA A 58 13.44 -3.06 11.08
N ARG A 59 13.99 -1.85 10.90
CA ARG A 59 13.24 -0.70 10.38
C ARG A 59 12.66 -0.95 8.98
N LEU A 60 13.44 -1.56 8.09
CA LEU A 60 12.94 -1.94 6.76
C LEU A 60 11.79 -2.94 6.85
N ARG A 61 11.93 -3.96 7.71
CA ARG A 61 10.90 -4.98 7.93
C ARG A 61 9.60 -4.34 8.43
N ASP A 62 9.69 -3.49 9.44
CA ASP A 62 8.52 -2.83 10.03
C ASP A 62 7.86 -1.87 9.03
N GLY A 63 8.66 -1.11 8.28
CA GLY A 63 8.17 -0.24 7.20
C GLY A 63 7.40 -1.02 6.14
N PHE A 64 7.95 -2.13 5.63
CA PHE A 64 7.24 -2.98 4.67
C PHE A 64 6.00 -3.65 5.26
N ALA A 65 6.03 -4.08 6.52
CA ALA A 65 4.87 -4.67 7.19
C ALA A 65 3.71 -3.66 7.27
N GLN A 66 3.99 -2.41 7.65
CA GLN A 66 2.99 -1.34 7.67
C GLN A 66 2.43 -1.07 6.27
N MET A 67 3.27 -1.05 5.23
CA MET A 67 2.83 -0.89 3.84
C MET A 67 1.88 -2.00 3.40
N ILE A 68 2.15 -3.26 3.77
CA ILE A 68 1.30 -4.41 3.47
C ILE A 68 -0.05 -4.27 4.18
N ALA A 69 -0.03 -4.03 5.49
CA ALA A 69 -1.26 -3.88 6.29
C ALA A 69 -2.18 -2.77 5.75
N ARG A 70 -1.60 -1.63 5.34
CA ARG A 70 -2.37 -0.52 4.73
C ARG A 70 -3.00 -0.93 3.39
N ARG A 71 -2.31 -1.73 2.58
CA ARG A 71 -2.85 -2.25 1.31
C ARG A 71 -4.00 -3.22 1.55
N GLU A 72 -3.85 -4.13 2.51
CA GLU A 72 -4.88 -5.10 2.88
C GLU A 72 -6.14 -4.39 3.42
N ALA A 73 -5.98 -3.43 4.33
CA ALA A 73 -7.09 -2.63 4.85
C ALA A 73 -7.83 -1.90 3.72
N ARG A 74 -7.10 -1.36 2.75
CA ARG A 74 -7.69 -0.67 1.60
C ARG A 74 -8.39 -1.62 0.63
N ALA A 75 -7.85 -2.82 0.41
CA ALA A 75 -8.50 -3.86 -0.37
C ALA A 75 -9.82 -4.29 0.29
N ALA A 76 -9.82 -4.47 1.61
CA ALA A 76 -11.03 -4.78 2.38
C ALA A 76 -12.08 -3.65 2.27
N GLN A 77 -11.67 -2.38 2.37
CA GLN A 77 -12.57 -1.24 2.15
C GLN A 77 -13.16 -1.19 0.74
N LEU A 78 -12.36 -1.51 -0.29
CA LEU A 78 -12.84 -1.57 -1.66
C LEU A 78 -13.86 -2.70 -1.84
N ALA A 79 -13.58 -3.88 -1.29
CA ALA A 79 -14.51 -5.01 -1.32
C ALA A 79 -15.84 -4.66 -0.64
N ALA A 80 -15.81 -4.02 0.53
CA ALA A 80 -17.00 -3.55 1.23
C ALA A 80 -17.81 -2.52 0.41
N ARG A 81 -17.13 -1.60 -0.30
CA ARG A 81 -17.79 -0.64 -1.20
C ARG A 81 -18.42 -1.32 -2.41
N MET A 82 -17.74 -2.29 -3.02
CA MET A 82 -18.27 -3.05 -4.15
C MET A 82 -19.51 -3.85 -3.74
N GLU A 83 -19.48 -4.48 -2.57
CA GLU A 83 -20.62 -5.24 -2.04
C GLU A 83 -21.83 -4.32 -1.76
N LYS A 84 -21.61 -3.16 -1.14
CA LYS A 84 -22.67 -2.16 -0.95
C LYS A 84 -23.27 -1.69 -2.28
N HIS A 85 -22.43 -1.47 -3.30
CA HIS A 85 -22.90 -1.07 -4.62
C HIS A 85 -23.73 -2.19 -5.28
N ARG A 86 -23.31 -3.46 -5.15
CA ARG A 86 -24.05 -4.63 -5.64
C ARG A 86 -25.44 -4.71 -5.01
N GLN A 87 -25.52 -4.62 -3.69
CA GLN A 87 -26.79 -4.64 -2.96
C GLN A 87 -27.74 -3.50 -3.36
N GLN A 88 -27.19 -2.29 -3.55
CA GLN A 88 -27.98 -1.14 -4.02
C GLN A 88 -28.46 -1.27 -5.47
N GLN A 89 -27.69 -1.95 -6.32
CA GLN A 89 -28.09 -2.24 -7.69
C GLN A 89 -29.20 -3.31 -7.74
N GLU A 90 -29.06 -4.37 -6.95
CA GLU A 90 -30.09 -5.41 -6.79
C GLU A 90 -31.40 -4.84 -6.23
N GLY A 91 -31.33 -3.98 -5.22
CA GLY A 91 -32.51 -3.31 -4.68
C GLY A 91 -33.25 -2.47 -5.73
N ARG A 92 -32.51 -1.66 -6.53
CA ARG A 92 -33.10 -0.88 -7.62
C ARG A 92 -33.78 -1.76 -8.67
N LEU A 93 -33.15 -2.88 -9.05
CA LEU A 93 -33.73 -3.83 -10.00
C LEU A 93 -35.00 -4.48 -9.45
N ALA A 94 -35.02 -4.88 -8.18
CA ALA A 94 -36.20 -5.45 -7.54
C ALA A 94 -37.38 -4.47 -7.52
N TYR A 95 -37.16 -3.20 -7.14
CA TYR A 95 -38.20 -2.18 -7.19
C TYR A 95 -38.71 -1.93 -8.62
N SER A 96 -37.82 -1.97 -9.63
CA SER A 96 -38.24 -1.81 -11.03
C SER A 96 -39.08 -2.99 -11.54
N MET A 97 -38.76 -4.22 -11.14
CA MET A 97 -39.56 -5.40 -11.50
C MET A 97 -40.92 -5.38 -10.82
N VAL A 98 -40.99 -4.98 -9.54
CA VAL A 98 -42.27 -4.86 -8.82
C VAL A 98 -43.17 -3.82 -9.47
N ASN A 99 -42.64 -2.66 -9.86
CA ASN A 99 -43.41 -1.65 -10.58
C ASN A 99 -43.91 -2.16 -11.94
N LEU A 100 -43.08 -2.85 -12.72
CA LEU A 100 -43.49 -3.43 -14.01
C LEU A 100 -44.59 -4.50 -13.86
N VAL A 101 -44.54 -5.31 -12.80
CA VAL A 101 -45.59 -6.31 -12.50
C VAL A 101 -46.87 -5.66 -11.96
N ALA A 102 -46.74 -4.57 -11.20
CA ALA A 102 -47.89 -3.80 -10.72
C ALA A 102 -48.63 -3.08 -11.87
N GLU A 103 -47.89 -2.51 -12.82
CA GLU A 103 -48.46 -1.86 -14.01
C GLU A 103 -49.17 -2.84 -14.96
N GLN A 104 -48.73 -4.11 -15.04
CA GLN A 104 -49.39 -5.14 -15.86
C GLN A 104 -50.68 -5.72 -15.24
N LYS A 105 -50.95 -5.45 -13.96
CA LYS A 105 -52.14 -5.95 -13.24
C LYS A 105 -53.22 -4.89 -13.03
N SER A 106 -53.00 -3.67 -13.53
CA SER A 106 -54.01 -2.61 -13.61
C SER A 106 -54.61 -2.53 -15.01
#